data_AF-C4P8C1-F1
#
_entry.id   AF-C4P8C1-F1
#
_cell.length_a   1.000
_cell.length_b   1.000
_cell.length_c   1.000
_cell.angle_alpha   90.00
_cell.angle_beta   90.00
_cell.angle_gamma   90.00
#
_symmetry.space_group_name_H-M   'P 1'
#
loop_
_entity.id
_entity.type
_entity.pdbx_description
1 polymer ?
#
loop_
_entity_poly.entity_id
_entity_poly.type
_entity_poly.pdbx_seq_one_letter_code
_entity_poly.pdbx_strand_id
1 'polypeptide(L)'
;YKFKFAGCPNDCVASVARADCSIIGTWKDDIQVDQAAVKACSKNGVDIQKDVCDLCPTGCISWDGSKLEIANADCVRCMHCINVMPKALKPGKERGATILIGSKAPIIGGALLSSVFVPFLEMEPPYSDLKELTEAIWDLWGEHGKNRERVGEFIQRIGLGNFLEQIGLEPVPEMVAHPRSNPYIFFEQEIVEAGSAE
;
A
#
# COMPACT_ATOMS: atom_id res chain seq x y z
N TYR A 1 -17.32 -9.20 -5.66
CA TYR A 1 -16.52 -8.37 -4.76
C TYR A 1 -16.07 -9.19 -3.56
N LYS A 2 -14.85 -9.02 -3.04
CA LYS A 2 -14.25 -9.83 -1.96
C LYS A 2 -13.41 -8.94 -1.07
N PHE A 3 -13.55 -9.08 0.24
CA PHE A 3 -12.65 -8.50 1.23
C PHE A 3 -11.67 -9.54 1.76
N LYS A 4 -10.44 -9.12 2.04
CA LYS A 4 -9.49 -9.86 2.89
C LYS A 4 -8.69 -8.87 3.74
N PHE A 5 -8.38 -9.31 4.96
CA PHE A 5 -7.72 -8.51 5.97
C PHE A 5 -6.42 -9.21 6.39
N ALA A 6 -5.30 -8.55 6.17
CA ALA A 6 -3.99 -8.96 6.64
C ALA A 6 -3.50 -7.98 7.72
N GLY A 7 -2.90 -8.50 8.79
CA GLY A 7 -2.44 -7.67 9.90
C GLY A 7 -1.13 -6.90 9.64
N CYS A 8 -0.37 -7.27 8.61
CA CYS A 8 0.87 -6.61 8.21
C CYS A 8 1.25 -6.93 6.75
N PRO A 9 2.28 -6.29 6.16
CA PRO A 9 2.71 -6.52 4.78
C PRO A 9 3.22 -7.92 4.44
N ASN A 10 3.44 -8.79 5.43
CA ASN A 10 3.68 -10.22 5.17
C ASN A 10 2.48 -10.91 4.50
N ASP A 11 1.29 -10.30 4.57
CA ASP A 11 0.06 -10.70 3.86
C ASP A 11 -0.25 -12.21 3.93
N CYS A 12 -0.31 -12.77 5.15
CA CYS A 12 -0.49 -14.21 5.38
C CYS A 12 -1.80 -14.80 4.80
N VAL A 13 -2.77 -13.97 4.41
CA VAL A 13 -4.02 -14.40 3.76
C VAL A 13 -4.01 -14.17 2.24
N ALA A 14 -2.91 -13.66 1.70
CA ALA A 14 -2.73 -13.27 0.31
C ALA A 14 -3.87 -12.35 -0.18
N SER A 15 -4.19 -11.34 0.63
CA SER A 15 -5.22 -10.34 0.35
C SER A 15 -4.92 -9.58 -0.94
N VAL A 16 -3.66 -9.21 -1.20
CA VAL A 16 -3.26 -8.44 -2.40
C VAL A 16 -3.54 -9.17 -3.72
N ALA A 17 -3.58 -10.50 -3.69
CA ALA A 17 -3.78 -11.33 -4.88
C ALA A 17 -5.20 -11.93 -5.00
N ARG A 18 -5.98 -11.93 -3.91
CA ARG A 18 -7.20 -12.77 -3.80
C ARG A 18 -8.44 -12.02 -3.30
N ALA A 19 -8.41 -10.68 -3.28
CA ALA A 19 -9.52 -9.85 -2.84
C ALA A 19 -9.69 -8.59 -3.71
N ASP A 20 -10.94 -8.27 -4.09
CA ASP A 20 -11.24 -7.02 -4.78
C ASP A 20 -10.84 -5.80 -3.94
N CYS A 21 -10.98 -5.91 -2.61
CA CYS A 21 -10.49 -4.96 -1.63
C CYS A 21 -9.60 -5.67 -0.60
N SER A 22 -8.32 -5.32 -0.60
CA SER A 22 -7.27 -5.85 0.25
C SER A 22 -6.96 -4.82 1.33
N ILE A 23 -7.12 -5.20 2.59
CA ILE A 23 -6.79 -4.37 3.75
C ILE A 23 -5.54 -4.93 4.37
N ILE A 24 -4.42 -4.18 4.32
CA ILE A 24 -3.12 -4.64 4.81
C ILE A 24 -2.65 -3.69 5.91
N GLY A 25 -2.58 -4.19 7.14
CA GLY A 25 -2.15 -3.43 8.30
C GLY A 25 -0.75 -2.83 8.14
N THR A 26 -0.54 -1.64 8.69
CA THR A 26 0.74 -0.91 8.65
C THR A 26 0.82 0.06 9.84
N TRP A 27 1.87 0.87 9.89
CA TRP A 27 2.08 1.93 10.86
C TRP A 27 2.68 3.17 10.20
N LYS A 28 2.54 4.35 10.84
CA LYS A 28 3.06 5.63 10.32
C LYS A 28 4.22 6.24 11.13
N ASP A 29 4.44 5.76 12.35
CA ASP A 29 5.53 6.19 13.23
C ASP A 29 6.79 5.31 13.12
N ASP A 30 7.75 5.52 14.00
CA ASP A 30 9.04 4.85 13.98
C ASP A 30 8.96 3.37 14.37
N ILE A 31 9.80 2.53 13.74
CA ILE A 31 10.05 1.17 14.20
C ILE A 31 10.60 1.23 15.64
N GLN A 32 10.03 0.42 16.52
CA GLN A 32 10.49 0.32 17.90
C GLN A 32 11.75 -0.55 17.95
N VAL A 33 12.85 -0.02 18.50
CA VAL A 33 14.15 -0.70 18.57
C VAL A 33 14.57 -0.94 20.02
N ASP A 34 14.75 -2.20 20.39
CA ASP A 34 15.42 -2.60 21.63
C ASP A 34 16.89 -2.94 21.36
N GLN A 35 17.78 -2.00 21.68
CA GLN A 35 19.22 -2.13 21.44
C GLN A 35 19.85 -3.31 22.21
N ALA A 36 19.31 -3.68 23.38
CA ALA A 36 19.82 -4.82 24.13
C ALA A 36 19.46 -6.13 23.42
N ALA A 37 18.23 -6.23 22.91
CA ALA A 37 17.80 -7.36 22.11
C ALA A 37 18.51 -7.44 20.75
N VAL A 38 18.81 -6.31 20.10
CA VAL A 38 19.64 -6.27 18.88
C VAL A 38 21.01 -6.92 19.14
N LYS A 39 21.70 -6.49 20.21
CA LYS A 39 23.00 -7.08 20.59
C LYS A 39 22.89 -8.57 20.89
N ALA A 40 21.79 -9.00 21.50
CA ALA A 40 21.53 -10.41 21.75
C ALA A 40 21.34 -11.21 20.45
N CYS A 41 20.63 -10.66 19.45
CA CYS A 41 20.50 -11.26 18.12
C CYS A 41 21.86 -11.46 17.45
N SER A 42 22.74 -10.45 17.49
CA SER A 42 24.10 -10.55 16.94
C SER A 42 24.91 -11.65 17.63
N LYS A 43 24.89 -11.71 18.97
CA LYS A 43 25.57 -12.76 19.74
C LYS A 43 25.03 -14.17 19.47
N ASN A 44 23.75 -14.28 19.10
CA ASN A 44 23.08 -15.53 18.80
C ASN A 44 23.23 -15.96 17.33
N GLY A 45 24.11 -15.29 16.56
CA GLY A 45 24.52 -15.73 15.23
C GLY A 45 23.84 -15.02 14.06
N VAL A 46 23.04 -13.97 14.29
CA VAL A 46 22.55 -13.10 13.21
C VAL A 46 23.68 -12.17 12.78
N ASP A 47 24.06 -12.22 11.50
CA ASP A 47 24.97 -11.24 10.92
C ASP A 47 24.13 -10.00 10.55
N ILE A 48 24.04 -9.03 11.46
CA ILE A 48 23.15 -7.86 11.28
C ILE A 48 23.47 -7.11 9.98
N GLN A 49 24.75 -6.99 9.62
CA GLN A 49 25.11 -6.29 8.39
C GLN A 49 24.55 -7.05 7.18
N LYS A 50 24.87 -8.34 7.08
CA LYS A 50 24.54 -9.16 5.91
C LYS A 50 23.07 -9.57 5.83
N ASP A 51 22.47 -9.93 6.97
CA ASP A 51 21.13 -10.50 7.04
C ASP A 51 20.03 -9.43 7.19
N VAL A 52 20.40 -8.21 7.58
CA VAL A 52 19.44 -7.12 7.83
C VAL A 52 19.76 -5.88 7.00
N CYS A 53 20.95 -5.30 7.13
CA CYS A 53 21.28 -4.03 6.48
C CYS A 53 21.39 -4.15 4.96
N ASP A 54 22.17 -5.12 4.47
CA ASP A 54 22.41 -5.32 3.04
C ASP A 54 21.16 -5.81 2.28
N LEU A 55 20.14 -6.27 3.02
CA LEU A 55 18.87 -6.76 2.47
C LEU A 55 17.71 -5.77 2.65
N CYS A 56 17.95 -4.61 3.28
CA CYS A 56 16.93 -3.57 3.37
C CYS A 56 16.69 -2.98 1.96
N PRO A 57 15.44 -2.99 1.45
CA PRO A 57 15.16 -2.57 0.08
C PRO A 57 15.47 -1.09 -0.19
N THR A 58 15.48 -0.24 0.84
CA THR A 58 15.81 1.19 0.73
C THR A 58 17.17 1.54 1.33
N GLY A 59 17.89 0.57 1.92
CA GLY A 59 19.15 0.83 2.61
C GLY A 59 19.03 1.77 3.82
N CYS A 60 17.83 1.95 4.37
CA CYS A 60 17.56 2.95 5.42
C CYS A 60 17.96 2.50 6.84
N ILE A 61 18.75 1.43 6.98
CA ILE A 61 19.13 0.85 8.26
C ILE A 61 20.65 0.71 8.34
N SER A 62 21.23 1.13 9.45
CA SER A 62 22.67 1.10 9.69
C SER A 62 23.01 0.38 10.98
N TRP A 63 24.17 -0.28 10.98
CA TRP A 63 24.70 -1.02 12.12
C TRP A 63 26.20 -0.72 12.27
N ASP A 64 26.61 -0.20 13.42
CA ASP A 64 28.02 0.15 13.69
C ASP A 64 28.81 -0.93 14.47
N GLY A 65 28.19 -2.10 14.70
CA GLY A 65 28.71 -3.14 15.59
C GLY A 65 28.19 -3.06 17.03
N SER A 66 27.48 -1.97 17.38
CA SER A 66 26.96 -1.72 18.73
C SER A 66 25.53 -1.18 18.75
N LYS A 67 25.16 -0.30 17.82
CA LYS A 67 23.87 0.38 17.74
C LYS A 67 23.29 0.24 16.35
N LEU A 68 21.99 -0.09 16.32
CA LEU A 68 21.20 -0.16 15.09
C LEU A 68 20.38 1.13 14.96
N GLU A 69 20.47 1.79 13.83
CA GLU A 69 19.69 3.01 13.54
C GLU A 69 18.86 2.79 12.28
N ILE A 70 17.66 3.37 12.25
CA ILE A 70 16.72 3.26 11.14
C ILE A 70 16.26 4.67 10.79
N ALA A 71 16.52 5.10 9.56
CA ALA A 71 15.93 6.30 8.98
C ALA A 71 14.49 6.01 8.55
N ASN A 72 13.53 6.09 9.49
CA ASN A 72 12.15 5.66 9.24
C ASN A 72 11.44 6.43 8.11
N ALA A 73 11.87 7.66 7.80
CA ALA A 73 11.37 8.44 6.67
C ALA A 73 11.57 7.71 5.32
N ASP A 74 12.67 6.95 5.19
CA ASP A 74 13.00 6.19 3.98
C ASP A 74 12.56 4.71 4.09
N CYS A 75 11.87 4.34 5.17
CA CYS A 75 11.42 2.96 5.40
C CYS A 75 10.10 2.70 4.66
N VAL A 76 10.10 1.73 3.75
CA VAL A 76 8.90 1.24 3.04
C VAL A 76 8.13 0.16 3.79
N ARG A 77 8.49 -0.10 5.06
CA ARG A 77 7.78 -1.01 5.98
C ARG A 77 7.61 -2.44 5.43
N CYS A 78 8.61 -2.94 4.71
CA CYS A 78 8.61 -4.26 4.06
C CYS A 78 8.61 -5.49 5.00
N MET A 79 8.64 -5.27 6.32
CA MET A 79 8.75 -6.30 7.38
C MET A 79 10.07 -7.06 7.48
N HIS A 80 11.00 -7.00 6.51
CA HIS A 80 12.24 -7.81 6.50
C HIS A 80 13.01 -7.78 7.84
N CYS A 81 13.40 -6.59 8.31
CA CYS A 81 14.18 -6.46 9.53
C CYS A 81 13.43 -6.96 10.78
N ILE A 82 12.12 -6.71 10.86
CA ILE A 82 11.26 -7.20 11.94
C ILE A 82 11.14 -8.73 11.89
N ASN A 83 11.01 -9.31 10.69
CA ASN A 83 10.93 -10.76 10.50
C ASN A 83 12.22 -11.46 10.95
N VAL A 84 13.39 -10.87 10.69
CA VAL A 84 14.70 -11.41 11.09
C VAL A 84 14.93 -11.24 12.60
N MET A 85 14.56 -10.08 13.17
CA MET A 85 14.81 -9.74 14.58
C MET A 85 13.53 -9.39 15.37
N PRO A 86 12.52 -10.29 15.47
CA PRO A 86 11.20 -9.96 16.02
C PRO A 86 11.20 -9.70 17.53
N LYS A 87 12.26 -10.12 18.24
CA LYS A 87 12.45 -9.80 19.66
C LYS A 87 13.02 -8.40 19.87
N ALA A 88 13.70 -7.84 18.87
CA ALA A 88 14.39 -6.56 18.97
C ALA A 88 13.66 -5.43 18.24
N LEU A 89 12.98 -5.74 17.14
CA LEU A 89 12.26 -4.78 16.31
C LEU A 89 10.78 -5.07 16.34
N LYS A 90 9.96 -4.01 16.46
CA LYS A 90 8.50 -4.10 16.38
C LYS A 90 7.94 -3.00 15.48
N PRO A 91 6.78 -3.24 14.83
CA PRO A 91 6.02 -2.19 14.18
C PRO A 91 5.80 -0.99 15.11
N GLY A 92 5.63 0.20 14.54
CA GLY A 92 5.24 1.39 15.28
C GLY A 92 3.92 1.25 16.05
N LYS A 93 3.61 2.27 16.85
CA LYS A 93 2.43 2.35 17.71
C LYS A 93 1.26 3.04 17.03
N GLU A 94 1.50 3.93 16.07
CA GLU A 94 0.48 4.61 15.29
C GLU A 94 0.07 3.72 14.11
N ARG A 95 -0.96 2.90 14.34
CA ARG A 95 -1.35 1.80 13.44
C ARG A 95 -2.57 2.13 12.61
N GLY A 96 -2.60 1.54 11.42
CA GLY A 96 -3.72 1.64 10.48
C GLY A 96 -3.61 0.54 9.44
N ALA A 97 -4.20 0.75 8.27
CA ALA A 97 -4.07 -0.14 7.13
C ALA A 97 -3.92 0.63 5.82
N THR A 98 -3.19 0.04 4.89
CA THR A 98 -3.23 0.42 3.48
C THR A 98 -4.39 -0.32 2.81
N ILE A 99 -5.20 0.41 2.04
CA ILE A 99 -6.32 -0.15 1.28
C ILE A 99 -5.89 -0.27 -0.18
N LEU A 100 -5.98 -1.49 -0.73
CA LEU A 100 -5.65 -1.79 -2.11
C LEU A 100 -6.85 -2.39 -2.85
N ILE A 101 -7.08 -1.98 -4.09
CA ILE A 101 -8.25 -2.40 -4.88
C ILE A 101 -7.84 -3.09 -6.19
N GLY A 102 -8.63 -4.08 -6.60
CA GLY A 102 -8.68 -4.54 -7.99
C GLY A 102 -8.18 -5.95 -8.27
N SER A 103 -7.71 -6.72 -7.27
CA SER A 103 -7.16 -8.05 -7.58
C SER A 103 -8.18 -9.03 -8.16
N LYS A 104 -7.72 -9.84 -9.11
CA LYS A 104 -8.51 -10.89 -9.75
C LYS A 104 -7.65 -11.94 -10.44
N ALA A 105 -8.26 -13.10 -10.61
CA ALA A 105 -7.77 -14.16 -11.50
C ALA A 105 -7.86 -13.73 -12.99
N PRO A 106 -7.23 -14.46 -13.92
CA PRO A 106 -7.07 -14.03 -15.31
C PRO A 106 -8.34 -13.64 -16.09
N ILE A 107 -9.45 -14.36 -15.94
CA ILE A 107 -10.63 -14.19 -16.80
C ILE A 107 -11.33 -12.85 -16.49
N ILE A 108 -11.62 -11.94 -17.44
CA ILE A 108 -11.28 -11.95 -18.89
C ILE A 108 -10.03 -11.09 -19.18
N GLY A 109 -9.89 -9.93 -18.54
CA GLY A 109 -8.86 -8.91 -18.82
C GLY A 109 -7.46 -9.14 -18.24
N GLY A 110 -7.08 -10.38 -17.92
CA GLY A 110 -5.80 -10.71 -17.30
C GLY A 110 -5.85 -10.74 -15.76
N ALA A 111 -4.77 -11.26 -15.16
CA ALA A 111 -4.65 -11.33 -13.71
C ALA A 111 -4.17 -9.98 -13.17
N LEU A 112 -4.75 -9.55 -12.06
CA LEU A 112 -4.40 -8.30 -11.38
C LEU A 112 -4.06 -8.60 -9.94
N LEU A 113 -3.01 -7.95 -9.44
CA LEU A 113 -2.83 -7.68 -8.02
C LEU A 113 -3.56 -6.37 -7.68
N SER A 114 -3.95 -6.21 -6.43
CA SER A 114 -4.55 -4.97 -5.96
C SER A 114 -3.56 -3.81 -6.03
N SER A 115 -4.04 -2.63 -6.41
CA SER A 115 -3.27 -1.38 -6.46
C SER A 115 -3.59 -0.50 -5.27
N VAL A 116 -2.63 0.30 -4.78
CA VAL A 116 -2.82 1.18 -3.62
C VAL A 116 -3.85 2.27 -3.95
N PHE A 117 -4.84 2.43 -3.08
CA PHE A 117 -5.86 3.48 -3.15
C PHE A 117 -5.76 4.42 -1.96
N VAL A 118 -5.70 3.87 -0.75
CA VAL A 118 -5.50 4.68 0.47
C VAL A 118 -4.21 4.22 1.13
N PRO A 119 -3.12 5.03 1.10
CA PRO A 119 -1.83 4.62 1.67
C PRO A 119 -1.90 4.33 3.16
N PHE A 120 -2.72 5.08 3.90
CA PHE A 120 -2.93 4.90 5.33
C PHE A 120 -4.36 5.30 5.71
N LEU A 121 -5.10 4.35 6.28
CA LEU A 121 -6.41 4.54 6.88
C LEU A 121 -6.37 4.12 8.35
N GLU A 122 -6.91 4.95 9.23
CA GLU A 122 -7.09 4.58 10.63
C GLU A 122 -8.20 3.53 10.75
N MET A 123 -7.90 2.42 11.43
CA MET A 123 -8.78 1.26 11.51
C MET A 123 -9.48 1.21 12.87
N GLU A 124 -10.27 2.23 13.18
CA GLU A 124 -11.00 2.33 14.43
C GLU A 124 -12.47 1.92 14.28
N PRO A 125 -13.04 1.09 15.17
CA PRO A 125 -14.49 0.83 15.20
C PRO A 125 -15.28 2.14 15.33
N PRO A 126 -16.36 2.35 14.55
CA PRO A 126 -17.09 1.35 13.75
C PRO A 126 -16.61 1.19 12.29
N TYR A 127 -15.40 1.64 11.97
CA TYR A 127 -14.75 1.58 10.65
C TYR A 127 -15.51 2.36 9.57
N SER A 128 -15.97 3.56 9.94
CA SER A 128 -16.80 4.42 9.08
C SER A 128 -16.10 4.72 7.75
N ASP A 129 -14.84 5.14 7.79
CA ASP A 129 -14.09 5.55 6.59
C ASP A 129 -13.93 4.39 5.59
N LEU A 130 -13.68 3.17 6.08
CA LEU A 130 -13.59 1.99 5.21
C LEU A 130 -14.95 1.66 4.58
N LYS A 131 -16.04 1.84 5.32
CA LYS A 131 -17.41 1.61 4.81
C LYS A 131 -17.79 2.67 3.80
N GLU A 132 -17.50 3.94 4.06
CA GLU A 132 -17.75 5.06 3.14
C GLU A 132 -17.00 4.87 1.82
N LEU A 133 -15.70 4.55 1.88
CA LEU A 133 -14.92 4.20 0.69
C LEU A 133 -15.52 3.01 -0.06
N THR A 134 -15.95 1.98 0.67
CA THR A 134 -16.57 0.79 0.08
C THR A 134 -17.88 1.11 -0.62
N GLU A 135 -18.74 1.91 0.01
CA GLU A 135 -20.04 2.34 -0.51
C GLU A 135 -19.84 3.19 -1.76
N ALA A 136 -18.94 4.18 -1.75
CA ALA A 136 -18.61 4.98 -2.92
C ALA A 136 -18.12 4.13 -4.11
N ILE A 137 -17.26 3.14 -3.85
CA ILE A 137 -16.81 2.18 -4.88
C ILE A 137 -17.99 1.34 -5.41
N TRP A 138 -18.87 0.87 -4.52
CA TRP A 138 -20.00 0.03 -4.90
C TRP A 138 -21.06 0.77 -5.67
N ASP A 139 -21.35 2.03 -5.33
CA ASP A 139 -22.31 2.85 -6.05
C ASP A 139 -21.82 3.08 -7.49
N LEU A 140 -20.56 3.51 -7.64
CA LEU A 140 -19.97 3.75 -8.95
C LEU A 140 -19.87 2.47 -9.80
N TRP A 141 -19.33 1.39 -9.24
CA TRP A 141 -19.16 0.11 -9.95
C TRP A 141 -20.50 -0.59 -10.19
N GLY A 142 -21.46 -0.45 -9.28
CA GLY A 142 -22.80 -1.03 -9.38
C GLY A 142 -23.62 -0.42 -10.51
N GLU A 143 -23.49 0.90 -10.72
CA GLU A 143 -24.20 1.61 -11.79
C GLU A 143 -23.53 1.43 -13.15
N HIS A 144 -22.19 1.52 -13.22
CA HIS A 144 -21.46 1.60 -14.50
C HIS A 144 -20.66 0.35 -14.88
N GLY A 145 -20.62 -0.65 -14.00
CA GLY A 145 -19.96 -1.93 -14.26
C GLY A 145 -20.67 -2.71 -15.36
N LYS A 146 -19.91 -3.23 -16.33
CA LYS A 146 -20.48 -4.12 -17.35
C LYS A 146 -20.83 -5.47 -16.73
N ASN A 147 -21.70 -6.23 -17.40
CA ASN A 147 -22.06 -7.57 -16.96
C ASN A 147 -20.81 -8.43 -16.72
N ARG A 148 -20.66 -8.93 -15.49
CA ARG A 148 -19.53 -9.76 -15.01
C ARG A 148 -18.15 -9.08 -15.05
N GLU A 149 -18.09 -7.77 -15.17
CA GLU A 149 -16.84 -7.00 -15.09
C GLU A 149 -16.43 -6.82 -13.62
N ARG A 150 -15.20 -7.19 -13.28
CA ARG A 150 -14.67 -7.00 -11.91
C ARG A 150 -14.24 -5.56 -11.69
N VAL A 151 -14.25 -5.09 -10.44
CA VAL A 151 -13.85 -3.70 -10.12
C VAL A 151 -12.47 -3.33 -10.66
N GLY A 152 -11.50 -4.26 -10.65
CA GLY A 152 -10.18 -4.03 -11.24
C GLY A 152 -10.21 -3.82 -12.75
N GLU A 153 -11.07 -4.55 -13.48
CA GLU A 153 -11.25 -4.36 -14.93
C GLU A 153 -12.00 -3.06 -15.23
N PHE A 154 -12.96 -2.71 -14.38
CA PHE A 154 -13.68 -1.45 -14.45
C PHE A 154 -12.73 -0.25 -14.29
N ILE A 155 -11.84 -0.28 -13.29
CA ILE A 155 -10.79 0.74 -13.07
C ILE A 155 -9.89 0.84 -14.31
N GLN A 156 -9.44 -0.28 -14.88
CA GLN A 156 -8.62 -0.26 -16.10
C GLN A 156 -9.35 0.33 -17.31
N ARG A 157 -10.66 0.07 -17.43
CA ARG A 157 -11.47 0.56 -18.53
C ARG A 157 -11.71 2.06 -18.48
N ILE A 158 -12.05 2.60 -17.30
CA ILE A 158 -12.38 4.03 -17.18
C ILE A 158 -11.15 4.88 -16.86
N GLY A 159 -10.06 4.27 -16.38
CA GLY A 159 -8.85 4.94 -15.95
C GLY A 159 -8.88 5.25 -14.44
N LEU A 160 -7.73 5.10 -13.78
CA LEU A 160 -7.60 5.33 -12.33
C LEU A 160 -7.98 6.75 -11.93
N GLY A 161 -7.56 7.78 -12.67
CA GLY A 161 -7.90 9.17 -12.38
C GLY A 161 -9.41 9.42 -12.34
N ASN A 162 -10.13 9.04 -13.42
CA ASN A 162 -11.59 9.17 -13.49
C ASN A 162 -12.32 8.38 -12.42
N PHE A 163 -11.77 7.23 -12.01
CA PHE A 163 -12.34 6.43 -10.93
C PHE A 163 -12.18 7.16 -9.58
N LEU A 164 -10.98 7.66 -9.29
CA LEU A 164 -10.65 8.38 -8.05
C LEU A 164 -11.51 9.65 -7.88
N GLU A 165 -11.64 10.44 -8.94
CA GLU A 165 -12.49 11.63 -8.97
C GLU A 165 -13.94 11.31 -8.60
N GLN A 166 -14.52 10.28 -9.21
CA GLN A 166 -15.92 9.91 -8.98
C GLN A 166 -16.20 9.33 -7.59
N ILE A 167 -15.19 8.77 -6.92
CA ILE A 167 -15.31 8.34 -5.51
C ILE A 167 -14.85 9.41 -4.52
N GLY A 168 -14.47 10.61 -4.99
CA GLY A 168 -14.04 11.72 -4.16
C GLY A 168 -12.66 11.53 -3.49
N LEU A 169 -11.75 10.78 -4.13
CA LEU A 169 -10.41 10.53 -3.59
C LEU A 169 -9.34 11.28 -4.40
N GLU A 170 -8.50 12.05 -3.72
CA GLU A 170 -7.39 12.77 -4.37
C GLU A 170 -6.24 11.82 -4.75
N PRO A 171 -5.65 11.94 -5.96
CA PRO A 171 -4.51 11.13 -6.36
C PRO A 171 -3.24 11.52 -5.60
N VAL A 172 -2.50 10.52 -5.13
CA VAL A 172 -1.19 10.71 -4.48
C VAL A 172 -0.10 9.84 -5.14
N PRO A 173 1.20 10.23 -5.06
CA PRO A 173 2.27 9.49 -5.72
C PRO A 173 2.35 8.00 -5.34
N GLU A 174 2.00 7.63 -4.11
CA GLU A 174 2.02 6.27 -3.59
C GLU A 174 1.04 5.31 -4.31
N MET A 175 0.10 5.84 -5.09
CA MET A 175 -0.84 5.03 -5.89
C MET A 175 -0.19 4.44 -7.14
N VAL A 176 0.98 4.92 -7.56
CA VAL A 176 1.66 4.48 -8.79
C VAL A 176 3.09 4.02 -8.53
N ALA A 177 3.52 2.95 -9.23
CA ALA A 177 4.91 2.50 -9.16
C ALA A 177 5.87 3.41 -9.93
N HIS A 178 5.38 4.05 -11.00
CA HIS A 178 6.08 5.08 -11.75
C HIS A 178 5.07 5.94 -12.50
N PRO A 179 5.36 7.23 -12.78
CA PRO A 179 4.54 8.06 -13.65
C PRO A 179 4.44 7.46 -15.06
N ARG A 180 3.37 7.79 -15.78
CA ARG A 180 3.20 7.38 -17.18
C ARG A 180 4.39 7.83 -18.03
N SER A 181 4.85 6.95 -18.92
CA SER A 181 5.95 7.23 -19.86
C SER A 181 5.47 7.75 -21.22
N ASN A 182 4.16 7.69 -21.48
CA ASN A 182 3.56 8.15 -22.73
C ASN A 182 2.86 9.51 -22.53
N PRO A 183 2.92 10.42 -23.52
CA PRO A 183 2.49 11.81 -23.36
C PRO A 183 0.98 12.04 -23.61
N TYR A 184 0.16 11.00 -23.73
CA TYR A 184 -1.27 11.12 -24.05
C TYR A 184 -2.12 11.55 -22.84
N ILE A 185 -1.81 12.71 -22.28
CA ILE A 185 -2.47 13.27 -21.11
C ILE A 185 -3.81 13.86 -21.54
N PHE A 186 -4.89 13.42 -20.88
CA PHE A 186 -6.21 14.00 -21.05
C PHE A 186 -6.35 15.16 -20.07
N PHE A 187 -6.91 16.27 -20.54
CA PHE A 187 -7.24 17.44 -19.74
C PHE A 187 -8.74 17.69 -19.81
N GLU A 188 -9.30 18.21 -18.73
CA GLU A 188 -10.67 18.71 -18.71
C GLU A 188 -10.80 19.94 -19.61
N GLN A 189 -11.98 20.15 -20.18
CA GLN A 189 -12.23 21.26 -21.10
C GLN A 189 -11.97 22.62 -20.45
N GLU A 190 -12.27 22.77 -19.17
CA GLU A 190 -12.07 24.01 -18.41
C GLU A 190 -10.59 24.43 -18.35
N ILE A 191 -9.67 23.46 -18.24
CA ILE A 191 -8.22 23.72 -18.23
C ILE A 191 -7.73 24.14 -19.62
N VAL A 192 -8.30 23.55 -20.67
CA VAL A 192 -7.97 23.88 -22.06
C VAL A 192 -8.44 25.29 -22.41
N GLU A 193 -9.63 25.69 -21.96
CA GLU A 193 -10.17 27.03 -22.17
C GLU A 193 -9.36 28.11 -21.43
N ALA A 194 -8.91 27.82 -20.21
CA ALA A 194 -8.02 28.73 -19.47
C ALA A 194 -6.64 28.89 -20.14
N GLY A 195 -6.09 27.84 -20.75
CA GLY A 195 -4.80 27.87 -21.43
C GLY A 195 -4.84 28.36 -22.89
N SER A 196 -6.02 28.49 -23.49
CA SER A 196 -6.20 29.02 -24.86
C SER A 196 -6.65 30.49 -24.90
N ALA A 197 -6.74 31.13 -23.73
CA ALA A 197 -7.01 32.55 -23.57
C ALA A 197 -5.74 33.43 -23.55
N GLU A 198 -4.55 32.88 -23.88
CA GLU A 198 -3.30 33.61 -24.11
C GLU A 198 -2.96 33.75 -25.61
#